data_AF-A0A7R9LI51-F1
#
_entry.id   AF-A0A7R9LI51-F1
#
_cell.length_a   1.000
_cell.length_b   1.000
_cell.length_c   1.000
_cell.angle_alpha   90.00
_cell.angle_beta   90.00
_cell.angle_gamma   90.00
#
_symmetry.space_group_name_H-M   'P 1'
#
loop_
_entity.id
_entity.type
_entity.pdbx_description
1 polymer ?
#
loop_
_entity_poly.entity_id
_entity_poly.type
_entity_poly.pdbx_seq_one_letter_code
_entity_poly.pdbx_strand_id
1 'polypeptide(L)'
;MHPLFWHLNKSAADNILFLFTNARSTQYAPGDTGPALKQFLSDIKGEYPFVDIPYHKKTIYCFDNEAFRFAVASAPPNNMVFDDTLTRDYEVSWEVSVKECDRLLERIISLSPHIVMETLSLNNAKQHIILLTQPLADIAKNISDNVYECERRKRKIYEFTDDINHLQKDLYIPSVDIESEPLDQPKIVCGDKKCCTQENINGNIKTHFKTNCHSPCYLTYSDGNILGNKGLLDCKASNKYERTGPDRWDYPKNMVPDTNIELNKDGKMLLHTVSTTKSDKCFGCGHSFQTHLHINFETKIVKKQVRDESKYKRITTVKEMTLAQDEQIKKLEITIEELSKENHIITKAMAKFASFIKNNALTPSNDVFEDYVKFIIKNEEQAGNFDGSSSRVTIDKLTQMLKQYEYDKVILDAMKKSDHGSIWVEDIEQIIKQLCGLKWNGKAIKKLLASQIQSKDQSHAQNELVISCGHPTTSVGKLNAFWNKIF
;
A
#
# COMPACT_ATOMS: atom_id res chain seq x y z
N MET A 1 15.98 -7.28 7.87
CA MET A 1 15.81 -6.10 8.72
C MET A 1 14.82 -5.08 8.15
N HIS A 2 14.97 -4.66 6.89
CA HIS A 2 14.13 -3.61 6.28
C HIS A 2 12.59 -3.73 6.44
N PRO A 3 11.96 -4.93 6.40
CA PRO A 3 10.50 -5.02 6.54
C PRO A 3 9.99 -4.72 7.96
N LEU A 4 10.77 -5.00 9.00
CA LEU A 4 10.32 -4.83 10.39
C LEU A 4 10.26 -3.36 10.79
N PHE A 5 11.33 -2.61 10.50
CA PHE A 5 11.45 -1.19 10.82
C PHE A 5 10.43 -0.35 10.03
N TRP A 6 10.01 -0.81 8.86
CA TRP A 6 8.97 -0.19 8.06
C TRP A 6 7.66 -0.03 8.84
N HIS A 7 7.28 -0.98 9.69
CA HIS A 7 5.99 -0.94 10.39
C HIS A 7 6.00 -0.15 11.70
N LEU A 8 7.16 0.37 12.13
CA LEU A 8 7.32 1.00 13.44
C LEU A 8 7.18 2.51 13.37
N ASN A 9 6.58 3.08 14.42
CA ASN A 9 6.62 4.52 14.66
C ASN A 9 8.03 4.92 15.15
N LYS A 10 8.50 6.11 14.78
CA LYS A 10 9.78 6.67 15.22
C LYS A 10 9.93 6.74 16.75
N SER A 11 8.84 6.91 17.49
CA SER A 11 8.86 6.94 18.97
C SER A 11 9.27 5.61 19.59
N ALA A 12 9.16 4.51 18.84
CA ALA A 12 9.65 3.21 19.29
C ALA A 12 11.19 3.10 19.28
N ALA A 13 11.91 4.08 18.70
CA ALA A 13 13.37 4.00 18.50
C ALA A 13 14.14 3.72 19.81
N ASP A 14 13.76 4.37 20.92
CA ASP A 14 14.43 4.20 22.21
C ASP A 14 14.15 2.85 22.88
N ASN A 15 13.13 2.12 22.41
CA ASN A 15 12.73 0.80 22.89
C ASN A 15 13.29 -0.35 22.03
N ILE A 16 14.12 -0.06 21.02
CA ILE A 16 14.74 -1.09 20.18
C ILE A 16 16.00 -1.61 20.85
N LEU A 17 16.04 -2.92 21.10
CA LEU A 17 17.18 -3.63 21.68
C LEU A 17 17.70 -4.66 20.67
N PHE A 18 19.02 -4.80 20.57
CA PHE A 18 19.69 -5.68 19.63
C PHE A 18 20.26 -6.88 20.37
N LEU A 19 19.77 -8.06 20.03
CA LEU A 19 20.19 -9.33 20.63
C LEU A 19 20.97 -10.12 19.59
N PHE A 20 22.22 -10.46 19.92
CA PHE A 20 23.10 -11.29 19.11
C PHE A 20 23.24 -12.65 19.79
N THR A 21 22.79 -13.70 19.12
CA THR A 21 22.95 -15.09 19.58
C THR A 21 24.18 -15.72 18.94
N ASN A 22 24.64 -16.85 19.48
CA ASN A 22 25.85 -17.55 19.00
C ASN A 22 27.09 -16.64 19.07
N ALA A 23 27.22 -15.93 20.18
CA ALA A 23 28.22 -14.90 20.36
C ALA A 23 29.55 -15.43 20.93
N ARG A 24 29.66 -16.70 21.36
CA ARG A 24 30.92 -17.25 21.90
C ARG A 24 32.05 -17.20 20.88
N SER A 25 31.75 -17.54 19.61
CA SER A 25 32.72 -17.47 18.51
C SER A 25 33.22 -16.07 18.21
N THR A 26 32.46 -15.05 18.61
CA THR A 26 32.78 -13.63 18.46
C THR A 26 33.16 -12.99 19.80
N GLN A 27 33.53 -13.80 20.80
CA GLN A 27 33.91 -13.35 22.15
C GLN A 27 32.86 -12.42 22.79
N TYR A 28 31.59 -12.77 22.63
CA TYR A 28 30.43 -12.00 23.12
C TYR A 28 30.32 -10.59 22.52
N ALA A 29 30.79 -10.41 21.29
CA ALA A 29 30.59 -9.22 20.49
C ALA A 29 29.62 -9.47 19.32
N PRO A 30 29.02 -8.43 18.72
CA PRO A 30 28.15 -8.55 17.55
C PRO A 30 28.78 -9.20 16.29
N GLY A 31 30.10 -9.37 16.26
CA GLY A 31 30.84 -9.91 15.11
C GLY A 31 30.60 -9.12 13.83
N ASP A 32 30.61 -9.83 12.69
CA ASP A 32 30.46 -9.24 11.35
C ASP A 32 29.09 -8.60 11.11
N THR A 33 28.07 -8.99 11.88
CA THR A 33 26.74 -8.37 11.78
C THR A 33 26.69 -6.98 12.41
N GLY A 34 27.60 -6.68 13.34
CA GLY A 34 27.67 -5.38 14.01
C GLY A 34 27.93 -4.20 13.06
N PRO A 35 28.98 -4.24 12.22
CA PRO A 35 29.24 -3.20 11.23
C PRO A 35 28.10 -3.02 10.22
N ALA A 36 27.52 -4.11 9.72
CA ALA A 36 26.41 -4.05 8.76
C ALA A 36 25.16 -3.40 9.37
N LEU A 37 24.81 -3.75 10.61
CA LEU A 37 23.73 -3.11 11.35
C LEU A 37 24.04 -1.63 11.60
N LYS A 38 25.26 -1.29 12.02
CA LYS A 38 25.66 0.11 12.24
C LYS A 38 25.53 0.96 10.98
N GLN A 39 25.91 0.43 9.82
CA GLN A 39 25.70 1.09 8.54
C GLN A 39 24.20 1.31 8.27
N PHE A 40 23.39 0.26 8.41
CA PHE A 40 21.93 0.37 8.21
C PHE A 40 21.27 1.42 9.11
N LEU A 41 21.67 1.49 10.38
CA LEU A 41 21.18 2.52 11.32
C LEU A 41 21.69 3.92 10.95
N SER A 42 22.91 4.02 10.42
CA SER A 42 23.46 5.27 9.88
C SER A 42 22.68 5.76 8.66
N ASP A 43 22.24 4.84 7.80
CA ASP A 43 21.42 5.18 6.63
C ASP A 43 20.05 5.74 7.08
N ILE A 44 19.40 5.10 8.07
CA ILE A 44 18.16 5.60 8.68
C ILE A 44 18.35 7.00 9.28
N LYS A 45 19.49 7.23 9.96
CA LYS A 45 19.82 8.53 10.56
C LYS A 45 20.16 9.59 9.51
N GLY A 46 20.69 9.20 8.36
CA GLY A 46 21.12 10.08 7.27
C GLY A 46 19.97 10.58 6.39
N GLU A 47 18.83 9.90 6.39
CA GLU A 47 17.65 10.25 5.61
C GLU A 47 16.50 10.71 6.51
N TYR A 48 15.66 11.64 6.03
CA TYR A 48 14.47 12.08 6.77
C TYR A 48 13.57 10.86 7.07
N PRO A 49 13.14 10.62 8.33
CA PRO A 49 12.99 11.59 9.42
C PRO A 49 14.18 11.74 10.38
N PHE A 50 15.38 11.29 10.00
CA PHE A 50 16.63 11.41 10.75
C PHE A 50 16.57 10.74 12.13
N VAL A 51 15.92 9.58 12.20
CA VAL A 51 15.69 8.91 13.49
C VAL A 51 16.98 8.27 13.96
N ASP A 52 17.41 8.65 15.16
CA ASP A 52 18.57 8.06 15.82
C ASP A 52 18.11 6.84 16.63
N ILE A 53 18.47 5.65 16.17
CA ILE A 53 18.21 4.41 16.92
C ILE A 53 19.46 4.11 17.75
N PRO A 54 19.38 4.12 19.10
CA PRO A 54 20.56 3.99 19.94
C PRO A 54 21.30 2.65 19.72
N TYR A 55 22.53 2.74 19.23
CA TYR A 55 23.41 1.59 19.01
C TYR A 55 24.68 1.68 19.84
N HIS A 56 24.59 1.22 21.09
CA HIS A 56 25.69 1.24 22.05
C HIS A 56 25.53 0.14 23.10
N LYS A 57 26.50 0.00 24.02
CA LYS A 57 26.52 -1.09 25.01
C LYS A 57 25.19 -1.29 25.76
N LYS A 58 24.45 -0.23 26.11
CA LYS A 58 23.16 -0.36 26.84
C LYS A 58 21.99 -0.90 26.00
N THR A 59 22.13 -1.04 24.69
CA THR A 59 21.09 -1.56 23.78
C THR A 59 21.51 -2.80 23.02
N ILE A 60 22.79 -3.19 23.12
CA ILE A 60 23.37 -4.38 22.47
C ILE A 60 23.56 -5.44 23.54
N TYR A 61 23.10 -6.66 23.28
CA TYR A 61 23.22 -7.80 24.19
C TYR A 61 23.67 -9.04 23.41
N CYS A 62 24.64 -9.75 23.95
CA CYS A 62 25.26 -10.89 23.27
C CYS A 62 25.15 -12.13 24.14
N PHE A 63 24.51 -13.18 23.61
CA PHE A 63 24.24 -14.43 24.30
C PHE A 63 24.75 -15.60 23.49
N ASP A 64 25.07 -16.70 24.17
CA ASP A 64 25.28 -17.98 23.52
C ASP A 64 24.23 -19.00 23.98
N ASN A 65 23.95 -19.98 23.12
CA ASN A 65 22.98 -21.04 23.40
C ASN A 65 23.63 -22.42 23.53
N GLU A 66 24.96 -22.53 23.46
CA GLU A 66 25.68 -23.79 23.58
C GLU A 66 25.50 -24.47 24.94
N ALA A 67 25.36 -23.71 26.02
CA ALA A 67 25.11 -24.27 27.36
C ALA A 67 23.78 -25.04 27.42
N PHE A 68 22.76 -24.61 26.67
CA PHE A 68 21.52 -25.38 26.53
C PHE A 68 21.75 -26.68 25.74
N ARG A 69 22.61 -26.64 24.72
CA ARG A 69 22.97 -27.84 23.94
C ARG A 69 23.73 -28.85 24.82
N PHE A 70 24.67 -28.36 25.61
CA PHE A 70 25.38 -29.15 26.61
C PHE A 70 24.42 -29.79 27.63
N ALA A 71 23.47 -29.01 28.17
CA ALA A 71 22.47 -29.52 29.10
C ALA A 71 21.61 -30.63 28.49
N VAL A 72 21.14 -30.45 27.25
CA VAL A 72 20.34 -31.47 26.53
C VAL A 72 21.16 -32.72 26.22
N ALA A 73 22.43 -32.57 25.84
CA ALA A 73 23.32 -33.69 25.53
C ALA A 73 23.67 -34.51 26.79
N SER A 74 23.85 -33.84 27.92
CA SER A 74 24.15 -34.48 29.21
C SER A 74 22.91 -35.14 29.83
N ALA A 75 21.71 -34.61 29.55
CA ALA A 75 20.46 -35.14 30.11
C ALA A 75 20.03 -36.48 29.48
N PRO A 76 19.27 -37.32 30.22
CA PRO A 76 18.64 -38.51 29.65
C PRO A 76 17.69 -38.17 28.49
N PRO A 77 17.62 -39.00 27.43
CA PRO A 77 18.28 -40.29 27.24
C PRO A 77 19.70 -40.21 26.65
N ASN A 78 20.19 -39.00 26.34
CA ASN A 78 21.44 -38.81 25.61
C ASN A 78 22.66 -39.21 26.45
N ASN A 79 22.65 -38.90 27.76
CA ASN A 79 23.66 -39.29 28.76
C ASN A 79 25.11 -39.14 28.27
N MET A 80 25.38 -38.09 27.48
CA MET A 80 26.72 -37.85 26.94
C MET A 80 27.65 -37.38 28.05
N VAL A 81 28.87 -37.92 28.07
CA VAL A 81 29.91 -37.54 29.03
C VAL A 81 30.87 -36.58 28.36
N PHE A 82 31.12 -35.45 29.01
CA PHE A 82 32.07 -34.43 28.58
C PHE A 82 33.24 -34.42 29.55
N ASP A 83 34.43 -34.04 29.08
CA ASP A 83 35.56 -33.82 29.98
C ASP A 83 35.36 -32.57 30.85
N ASP A 84 36.12 -32.49 31.95
CA ASP A 84 36.00 -31.38 32.91
C ASP A 84 36.33 -30.02 32.30
N THR A 85 37.25 -29.98 31.32
CA THR A 85 37.68 -28.73 30.68
C THR A 85 36.56 -28.18 29.81
N LEU A 86 35.97 -29.03 28.99
CA LEU A 86 34.86 -28.70 28.11
C LEU A 86 33.59 -28.36 28.90
N THR A 87 33.36 -29.04 30.02
CA THR A 87 32.26 -28.73 30.95
C THR A 87 32.42 -27.33 31.55
N ARG A 88 33.64 -26.99 32.01
CA ARG A 88 33.97 -25.65 32.53
C ARG A 88 33.75 -24.56 31.49
N ASP A 89 34.12 -24.83 30.25
CA ASP A 89 33.92 -23.93 29.12
C ASP A 89 32.44 -23.59 28.87
N TYR A 90 31.56 -24.58 28.94
CA TYR A 90 30.11 -24.38 28.83
C TYR A 90 29.52 -23.66 30.05
N GLU A 91 30.04 -23.92 31.25
CA GLU A 91 29.65 -23.22 32.48
C GLU A 91 29.99 -21.73 32.40
N VAL A 92 31.20 -21.38 31.95
CA VAL A 92 31.60 -19.97 31.75
C VAL A 92 30.70 -19.30 30.71
N SER A 93 30.39 -20.00 29.62
CA SER A 93 29.49 -19.49 28.58
C SER A 93 28.08 -19.21 29.09
N TRP A 94 27.56 -20.12 29.92
CA TRP A 94 26.30 -19.94 30.62
C TRP A 94 26.32 -18.70 31.53
N GLU A 95 27.34 -18.57 32.39
CA GLU A 95 27.44 -17.43 33.31
C GLU A 95 27.47 -16.08 32.60
N VAL A 96 28.21 -15.97 31.48
CA VAL A 96 28.24 -14.74 30.68
C VAL A 96 26.87 -14.43 30.10
N SER A 97 26.19 -15.44 29.54
CA SER A 97 24.87 -15.26 28.94
C SER A 97 23.80 -14.90 29.97
N VAL A 98 23.86 -15.47 31.19
CA VAL A 98 22.94 -15.12 32.29
C VAL A 98 23.16 -13.67 32.74
N LYS A 99 24.41 -13.25 32.96
CA LYS A 99 24.73 -11.85 33.35
C LYS A 99 24.25 -10.84 32.31
N GLU A 100 24.41 -11.15 31.03
CA GLU A 100 23.89 -10.30 29.95
C GLU A 100 22.35 -10.27 29.94
N CYS A 101 21.69 -11.32 30.45
CA CYS A 101 20.23 -11.45 30.43
C CYS A 101 19.64 -10.62 31.56
N ASP A 102 20.26 -10.66 32.73
CA ASP A 102 19.94 -9.78 33.85
C ASP A 102 20.08 -8.31 33.41
N ARG A 103 21.19 -7.96 32.73
CA ARG A 103 21.40 -6.61 32.18
C ARG A 103 20.33 -6.20 31.16
N LEU A 104 19.82 -7.16 30.38
CA LEU A 104 18.73 -6.92 29.43
C LEU A 104 17.42 -6.65 30.17
N LEU A 105 17.08 -7.47 31.15
CA LEU A 105 15.86 -7.33 31.94
C LEU A 105 15.84 -6.02 32.74
N GLU A 106 16.96 -5.66 33.38
CA GLU A 106 17.13 -4.37 34.06
C GLU A 106 16.88 -3.19 33.11
N ARG A 107 17.39 -3.27 31.88
CA ARG A 107 17.15 -2.24 30.87
C ARG A 107 15.68 -2.17 30.48
N ILE A 108 15.04 -3.30 30.21
CA ILE A 108 13.61 -3.36 29.84
C ILE A 108 12.75 -2.72 30.93
N ILE A 109 13.02 -3.02 32.20
CA ILE A 109 12.30 -2.45 33.35
C ILE A 109 12.52 -0.93 33.45
N SER A 110 13.71 -0.44 33.09
CA SER A 110 14.03 1.00 33.12
C SER A 110 13.42 1.83 31.98
N LEU A 111 12.94 1.17 30.91
CA LEU A 111 12.45 1.85 29.72
C LEU A 111 11.01 2.34 29.92
N SER A 112 10.73 3.57 29.46
CA SER A 112 9.34 4.01 29.30
C SER A 112 8.68 3.16 28.20
N PRO A 113 7.50 2.58 28.41
CA PRO A 113 6.79 1.86 27.38
C PRO A 113 6.48 2.74 26.16
N HIS A 114 6.66 2.20 24.97
CA HIS A 114 6.20 2.80 23.72
C HIS A 114 4.67 2.79 23.65
N ILE A 115 4.07 3.87 23.13
CA ILE A 115 2.63 3.98 22.96
C ILE A 115 2.22 3.18 21.72
N VAL A 116 1.73 1.96 21.93
CA VAL A 116 1.36 1.01 20.85
C VAL A 116 0.38 1.63 19.84
N MET A 117 -0.52 2.50 20.29
CA MET A 117 -1.48 3.21 19.42
C MET A 117 -0.79 4.02 18.32
N GLU A 118 0.40 4.58 18.53
CA GLU A 118 1.12 5.34 17.51
C GLU A 118 1.62 4.45 16.37
N THR A 119 2.02 3.23 16.68
CA THR A 119 2.40 2.21 15.69
C THR A 119 1.18 1.70 14.93
N LEU A 120 0.08 1.42 15.63
CA LEU A 120 -1.17 1.00 14.98
C LEU A 120 -1.69 2.07 14.03
N SER A 121 -1.66 3.33 14.45
CA SER A 121 -2.15 4.45 13.65
C SER A 121 -1.28 4.72 12.43
N LEU A 122 0.05 4.62 12.57
CA LEU A 122 0.97 4.64 11.44
C LEU A 122 0.63 3.55 10.41
N ASN A 123 0.44 2.31 10.88
CA ASN A 123 0.13 1.20 10.00
C ASN A 123 -1.24 1.35 9.33
N ASN A 124 -2.26 1.83 10.06
CA ASN A 124 -3.56 2.15 9.48
C ASN A 124 -3.43 3.23 8.41
N ALA A 125 -2.68 4.30 8.65
CA ALA A 125 -2.43 5.36 7.67
C ALA A 125 -1.71 4.84 6.42
N LYS A 126 -0.67 4.02 6.60
CA LYS A 126 0.05 3.35 5.51
C LYS A 126 -0.89 2.54 4.64
N GLN A 127 -1.72 1.73 5.27
CA GLN A 127 -2.72 0.93 4.58
C GLN A 127 -3.72 1.83 3.82
N HIS A 128 -4.24 2.89 4.43
CA HIS A 128 -5.14 3.81 3.73
C HIS A 128 -4.48 4.50 2.52
N ILE A 129 -3.25 4.99 2.64
CA ILE A 129 -2.54 5.58 1.49
C ILE A 129 -2.44 4.58 0.36
N ILE A 130 -1.89 3.41 0.66
CA ILE A 130 -1.65 2.36 -0.33
C ILE A 130 -2.93 2.06 -1.11
N LEU A 131 -4.04 1.89 -0.39
CA LEU A 131 -5.32 1.52 -0.97
C LEU A 131 -6.02 2.65 -1.72
N LEU A 132 -5.90 3.89 -1.22
CA LEU A 132 -6.57 5.05 -1.79
C LEU A 132 -5.75 5.73 -2.90
N THR A 133 -4.45 5.45 -3.01
CA THR A 133 -3.54 6.13 -3.93
C THR A 133 -4.01 6.04 -5.37
N GLN A 134 -4.15 4.82 -5.90
CA GLN A 134 -4.61 4.61 -7.26
C GLN A 134 -6.04 5.13 -7.50
N PRO A 135 -7.07 4.75 -6.71
CA PRO A 135 -8.43 5.20 -7.01
C PRO A 135 -8.57 6.72 -6.90
N LEU A 136 -7.90 7.37 -5.96
CA LEU A 136 -7.95 8.83 -5.85
C LEU A 136 -7.20 9.52 -6.98
N ALA A 137 -6.07 8.97 -7.44
CA ALA A 137 -5.38 9.48 -8.62
C ALA A 137 -6.19 9.27 -9.92
N ASP A 138 -6.85 8.13 -10.07
CA ASP A 138 -7.75 7.84 -11.19
C ASP A 138 -8.98 8.75 -11.17
N ILE A 139 -9.57 8.99 -9.99
CA ILE A 139 -10.65 9.96 -9.78
C ILE A 139 -10.16 11.36 -10.14
N ALA A 140 -8.96 11.75 -9.69
CA ALA A 140 -8.39 13.07 -9.98
C ALA A 140 -8.12 13.28 -11.48
N LYS A 141 -7.61 12.25 -12.17
CA LYS A 141 -7.49 12.24 -13.63
C LYS A 141 -8.86 12.44 -14.28
N ASN A 142 -9.85 11.66 -13.87
CA ASN A 142 -11.18 11.75 -14.45
C ASN A 142 -11.86 13.11 -14.17
N ILE A 143 -11.67 13.69 -13.00
CA ILE A 143 -12.09 15.07 -12.72
C ILE A 143 -11.46 16.02 -13.74
N SER A 144 -10.18 15.87 -14.04
CA SER A 144 -9.48 16.69 -15.03
C SER A 144 -10.07 16.54 -16.44
N ASP A 145 -10.38 15.31 -16.84
CA ASP A 145 -11.05 14.97 -18.11
C ASP A 145 -12.46 15.58 -18.17
N ASN A 146 -13.24 15.45 -17.09
CA ASN A 146 -14.60 15.98 -16.99
C ASN A 146 -14.62 17.51 -17.07
N VAL A 147 -13.68 18.17 -16.39
CA VAL A 147 -13.53 19.64 -16.49
C VAL A 147 -13.17 20.04 -17.92
N TYR A 148 -12.30 19.28 -18.61
CA TYR A 148 -11.94 19.55 -20.01
C TYR A 148 -13.17 19.44 -20.93
N GLU A 149 -13.97 18.39 -20.77
CA GLU A 149 -15.19 18.21 -21.57
C GLU A 149 -16.25 19.28 -21.29
N CYS A 150 -16.39 19.73 -20.04
CA CYS A 150 -17.27 20.84 -19.68
C CYS A 150 -16.82 22.15 -20.32
N GLU A 151 -15.52 22.46 -20.28
CA GLU A 151 -14.96 23.66 -20.93
C GLU A 151 -15.07 23.62 -22.45
N ARG A 152 -14.80 22.46 -23.06
CA ARG A 152 -14.95 22.26 -24.51
C ARG A 152 -16.39 22.50 -24.95
N ARG A 153 -17.37 22.00 -24.19
CA ARG A 153 -18.79 22.26 -24.46
C ARG A 153 -19.18 23.71 -24.25
N LYS A 154 -18.73 24.34 -23.16
CA LYS A 154 -18.94 25.77 -22.92
C LYS A 154 -18.47 26.59 -24.12
N ARG A 155 -17.29 26.29 -24.67
CA ARG A 155 -16.76 26.93 -25.88
C ARG A 155 -17.66 26.71 -27.11
N LYS A 156 -18.11 25.48 -27.35
CA LYS A 156 -19.06 25.18 -28.44
C LYS A 156 -20.37 25.97 -28.29
N ILE A 157 -20.92 26.08 -27.08
CA ILE A 157 -22.15 26.85 -26.85
C ILE A 157 -21.93 28.33 -27.21
N TYR A 158 -20.75 28.90 -26.94
CA TYR A 158 -20.40 30.25 -27.39
C TYR A 158 -20.20 30.37 -28.90
N GLU A 159 -19.64 29.34 -29.56
CA GLU A 159 -19.35 29.35 -31.00
C GLU A 159 -20.61 29.23 -31.88
N PHE A 160 -21.68 28.60 -31.38
CA PHE A 160 -22.93 28.34 -32.13
C PHE A 160 -24.10 29.25 -31.76
N THR A 161 -23.86 30.48 -31.29
CA THR A 161 -24.91 31.42 -30.85
C THR A 161 -26.01 31.71 -31.88
N ASP A 162 -25.77 31.47 -33.18
CA ASP A 162 -26.68 31.85 -34.27
C ASP A 162 -27.38 30.67 -35.01
N ASP A 163 -27.13 29.40 -34.67
CA ASP A 163 -27.75 28.22 -35.35
C ASP A 163 -28.62 27.37 -34.41
N ILE A 164 -29.93 27.67 -34.43
CA ILE A 164 -30.98 27.02 -33.61
C ILE A 164 -31.03 25.50 -33.79
N ASN A 165 -30.78 24.98 -35.00
CA ASN A 165 -30.92 23.55 -35.30
C ASN A 165 -29.71 22.74 -34.82
N HIS A 166 -28.51 23.32 -34.88
CA HIS A 166 -27.32 22.72 -34.30
C HIS A 166 -27.33 22.78 -32.77
N LEU A 167 -27.83 23.87 -32.20
CA LEU A 167 -27.86 24.07 -30.75
C LEU A 167 -28.78 23.09 -30.00
N GLN A 168 -29.92 22.71 -30.59
CA GLN A 168 -30.81 21.69 -30.03
C GLN A 168 -30.12 20.32 -29.88
N LYS A 169 -29.11 20.03 -30.71
CA LYS A 169 -28.32 18.79 -30.63
C LYS A 169 -27.19 18.83 -29.60
N ASP A 170 -26.77 20.02 -29.16
CA ASP A 170 -25.65 20.22 -28.23
C ASP A 170 -26.07 20.71 -26.83
N LEU A 171 -27.35 21.04 -26.64
CA LEU A 171 -28.00 21.37 -25.35
C LEU A 171 -28.07 20.21 -24.33
N TYR A 172 -27.49 19.05 -24.62
CA TYR A 172 -27.47 17.90 -23.70
C TYR A 172 -26.46 18.14 -22.57
N ILE A 173 -26.87 17.90 -21.33
CA ILE A 173 -25.96 17.77 -20.17
C ILE A 173 -25.52 16.30 -20.09
N PRO A 174 -24.30 15.92 -20.46
CA PRO A 174 -23.75 14.66 -19.98
C PRO A 174 -23.24 14.86 -18.57
N SER A 175 -23.73 14.04 -17.64
CA SER A 175 -22.93 13.70 -16.48
C SER A 175 -22.15 12.44 -16.84
N VAL A 176 -20.83 12.57 -16.88
CA VAL A 176 -19.93 11.41 -17.00
C VAL A 176 -19.65 10.99 -15.56
N ASP A 177 -20.43 10.05 -15.05
CA ASP A 177 -20.17 9.44 -13.74
C ASP A 177 -19.12 8.34 -13.94
N ILE A 178 -18.15 8.23 -13.02
CA ILE A 178 -17.35 7.00 -12.93
C ILE A 178 -18.08 6.05 -12.01
N GLU A 179 -18.28 4.83 -12.47
CA GLU A 179 -18.64 3.72 -11.60
C GLU A 179 -17.39 2.84 -11.43
N SER A 180 -16.86 2.80 -10.22
CA SER A 180 -15.84 1.81 -9.84
C SER A 180 -16.55 0.49 -9.52
N GLU A 181 -16.23 -0.53 -10.30
CA GLU A 181 -16.68 -1.89 -10.05
C GLU A 181 -15.53 -2.68 -9.43
N PRO A 182 -15.68 -3.20 -8.20
CA PRO A 182 -14.72 -4.17 -7.68
C PRO A 182 -14.67 -5.37 -8.64
N LEU A 183 -13.47 -5.88 -8.88
CA LEU A 183 -13.29 -7.10 -9.65
C LEU A 183 -13.71 -8.29 -8.79
N ASP A 184 -14.35 -9.29 -9.40
CA ASP A 184 -14.74 -10.53 -8.70
C ASP A 184 -13.53 -11.23 -8.08
N GLN A 185 -12.36 -11.12 -8.73
CA GLN A 185 -11.08 -11.61 -8.24
C GLN A 185 -9.95 -10.64 -8.64
N PRO A 186 -8.98 -10.41 -7.75
CA PRO A 186 -7.86 -9.52 -8.04
C PRO A 186 -6.94 -10.10 -9.13
N LYS A 187 -6.32 -9.22 -9.94
CA LYS A 187 -5.47 -9.59 -11.08
C LYS A 187 -4.21 -8.73 -11.14
N ILE A 188 -3.11 -9.26 -11.70
CA ILE A 188 -1.93 -8.46 -12.05
C ILE A 188 -2.05 -8.00 -13.49
N VAL A 189 -1.83 -6.70 -13.70
CA VAL A 189 -1.78 -6.07 -15.01
C VAL A 189 -0.46 -5.35 -15.23
N CYS A 190 -0.13 -5.09 -16.49
CA CYS A 190 1.07 -4.36 -16.89
C CYS A 190 0.71 -2.99 -17.43
N GLY A 191 1.33 -1.95 -16.85
CA GLY A 191 1.19 -0.55 -17.24
C GLY A 191 2.08 -0.10 -18.39
N ASP A 192 2.85 -1.00 -19.02
CA ASP A 192 3.65 -0.67 -20.20
C ASP A 192 2.74 -0.37 -21.41
N LYS A 193 3.14 0.59 -22.25
CA LYS A 193 2.40 0.99 -23.46
C LYS A 193 2.08 -0.17 -24.41
N LYS A 194 2.92 -1.21 -24.46
CA LYS A 194 2.66 -2.40 -25.30
C LYS A 194 1.59 -3.32 -24.71
N CYS A 195 1.34 -3.20 -23.41
CA CYS A 195 0.39 -4.00 -22.64
C CYS A 195 -0.90 -3.25 -22.30
N CYS A 196 -0.93 -1.96 -22.59
CA CYS A 196 -2.11 -1.13 -22.47
C CYS A 196 -2.68 -0.84 -23.86
N THR A 197 -4.00 -0.89 -23.97
CA THR A 197 -4.70 -0.27 -25.10
C THR A 197 -5.26 1.06 -24.65
N GLN A 198 -5.32 1.97 -25.60
CA GLN A 198 -6.00 3.23 -25.39
C GLN A 198 -7.31 3.17 -26.11
N GLU A 199 -8.39 3.23 -25.34
CA GLU A 199 -9.72 3.33 -25.92
C GLU A 199 -10.11 4.80 -25.94
N ASN A 200 -10.41 5.28 -27.14
CA ASN A 200 -10.99 6.59 -27.34
C ASN A 200 -12.49 6.49 -27.08
N ILE A 201 -12.92 6.91 -25.89
CA ILE A 201 -14.33 6.97 -25.53
C ILE A 201 -14.81 8.41 -25.75
N ASN A 202 -15.19 8.73 -26.99
CA ASN A 202 -15.72 10.03 -27.44
C ASN A 202 -14.81 11.25 -27.16
N GLY A 203 -13.50 11.13 -27.39
CA GLY A 203 -12.50 12.21 -27.24
C GLY A 203 -11.60 12.07 -26.01
N ASN A 204 -11.87 11.08 -25.15
CA ASN A 204 -11.08 10.78 -23.96
C ASN A 204 -10.28 9.49 -24.16
N ILE A 205 -8.97 9.57 -23.95
CA ILE A 205 -8.05 8.44 -24.07
C ILE A 205 -7.99 7.74 -22.71
N LYS A 206 -8.58 6.54 -22.62
CA LYS A 206 -8.47 5.72 -21.40
C LYS A 206 -7.49 4.58 -21.59
N THR A 207 -6.55 4.44 -20.65
CA THR A 207 -5.64 3.31 -20.56
C THR A 207 -6.42 2.09 -20.06
N HIS A 208 -6.75 1.19 -20.96
CA HIS A 208 -7.28 -0.13 -20.65
C HIS A 208 -6.10 -1.10 -20.58
N PHE A 209 -5.93 -1.78 -19.45
CA PHE A 209 -4.87 -2.77 -19.29
C PHE A 209 -5.21 -4.04 -20.08
N LYS A 210 -4.88 -4.05 -21.38
CA LYS A 210 -5.15 -5.18 -22.28
C LYS A 210 -4.50 -6.48 -21.77
N THR A 211 -3.29 -6.40 -21.23
CA THR A 211 -2.56 -7.58 -20.79
C THR A 211 -2.84 -7.89 -19.31
N ASN A 212 -3.62 -8.94 -19.09
CA ASN A 212 -3.72 -9.61 -17.79
C ASN A 212 -2.50 -10.51 -17.62
N CYS A 213 -1.52 -10.07 -16.83
CA CYS A 213 -0.28 -10.83 -16.60
C CYS A 213 -0.47 -12.02 -15.66
N HIS A 214 -1.41 -11.94 -14.73
CA HIS A 214 -1.84 -13.07 -13.90
C HIS A 214 -3.27 -12.86 -13.37
N SER A 215 -4.16 -13.83 -13.55
CA SER A 215 -5.56 -13.76 -13.11
C SER A 215 -6.14 -15.16 -12.87
N PRO A 216 -6.78 -15.42 -11.71
CA PRO A 216 -6.76 -14.59 -10.50
C PRO A 216 -5.39 -14.62 -9.81
N CYS A 217 -5.06 -13.55 -9.09
CA CYS A 217 -3.83 -13.43 -8.33
C CYS A 217 -4.14 -13.33 -6.83
N TYR A 218 -3.90 -14.39 -6.08
CA TYR A 218 -4.27 -14.52 -4.67
C TYR A 218 -3.24 -13.93 -3.70
N LEU A 219 -2.33 -13.09 -4.19
CA LEU A 219 -1.38 -12.40 -3.34
C LEU A 219 -2.07 -11.57 -2.28
N THR A 220 -1.86 -11.97 -1.04
CA THR A 220 -2.35 -11.30 0.17
C THR A 220 -1.37 -10.26 0.71
N TYR A 221 -0.11 -10.30 0.28
CA TYR A 221 0.99 -9.43 0.75
C TYR A 221 1.53 -8.46 -0.30
N SER A 222 1.09 -8.52 -1.57
CA SER A 222 1.30 -7.35 -2.42
C SER A 222 0.35 -6.31 -1.91
N ASP A 223 0.87 -5.17 -1.49
CA ASP A 223 0.08 -4.08 -0.92
C ASP A 223 -1.04 -3.55 -1.85
N GLY A 224 -1.23 -4.12 -3.05
CA GLY A 224 -2.30 -3.78 -3.98
C GLY A 224 -2.08 -2.39 -4.56
N ASN A 225 -2.36 -2.20 -5.84
CA ASN A 225 -2.41 -0.87 -6.47
C ASN A 225 -1.13 -0.02 -6.35
N ILE A 226 0.02 -0.61 -6.01
CA ILE A 226 1.34 0.02 -6.00
C ILE A 226 2.10 -0.45 -7.24
N LEU A 227 2.56 0.50 -8.05
CA LEU A 227 3.46 0.24 -9.17
C LEU A 227 4.77 -0.36 -8.68
N GLY A 228 5.14 -1.51 -9.26
CA GLY A 228 6.43 -2.09 -8.96
C GLY A 228 6.59 -2.58 -7.53
N ASN A 229 5.49 -2.92 -6.87
CA ASN A 229 5.56 -3.49 -5.54
C ASN A 229 6.45 -4.74 -5.56
N LYS A 230 7.45 -4.80 -4.66
CA LYS A 230 8.36 -5.94 -4.56
C LYS A 230 7.65 -7.24 -4.20
N GLY A 231 6.50 -7.18 -3.52
CA GLY A 231 5.63 -8.34 -3.29
C GLY A 231 5.09 -8.97 -4.58
N LEU A 232 5.04 -8.22 -5.71
CA LEU A 232 4.69 -8.81 -7.01
C LEU A 232 5.72 -9.84 -7.48
N LEU A 233 6.96 -9.79 -6.97
CA LEU A 233 7.98 -10.81 -7.24
C LEU A 233 7.63 -12.18 -6.65
N ASP A 234 6.60 -12.27 -5.81
CA ASP A 234 6.06 -13.54 -5.32
C ASP A 234 4.86 -14.04 -6.15
N CYS A 235 4.39 -13.24 -7.13
CA CYS A 235 3.30 -13.63 -8.03
C CYS A 235 3.80 -14.61 -9.09
N LYS A 236 2.93 -15.48 -9.60
CA LYS A 236 3.21 -16.29 -10.80
C LYS A 236 3.59 -15.45 -12.04
N ALA A 237 3.22 -14.17 -12.07
CA ALA A 237 3.68 -13.24 -13.10
C ALA A 237 5.21 -13.03 -13.07
N SER A 238 5.86 -13.10 -11.90
CA SER A 238 7.29 -12.82 -11.72
C SER A 238 8.05 -13.90 -10.96
N ASN A 239 7.38 -15.00 -10.59
CA ASN A 239 7.94 -16.16 -9.92
C ASN A 239 7.49 -17.46 -10.59
N LYS A 240 8.43 -18.34 -10.89
CA LYS A 240 8.13 -19.72 -11.31
C LYS A 240 8.27 -20.65 -10.14
N TYR A 241 7.22 -21.45 -9.91
CA TYR A 241 7.20 -22.53 -8.94
C TYR A 241 7.36 -23.86 -9.69
N GLU A 242 8.52 -24.50 -9.60
CA GLU A 242 8.79 -25.78 -10.24
C GLU A 242 8.75 -26.90 -9.21
N ARG A 243 8.03 -27.98 -9.51
CA ARG A 243 7.88 -29.11 -8.59
C ARG A 243 9.16 -29.93 -8.55
N THR A 244 9.78 -30.02 -7.39
CA THR A 244 11.07 -30.72 -7.19
C THR A 244 10.94 -31.96 -6.32
N GLY A 245 9.75 -32.24 -5.77
CA GLY A 245 9.53 -33.41 -4.92
C GLY A 245 8.05 -33.78 -4.74
N PRO A 246 7.78 -34.84 -3.96
CA PRO A 246 6.42 -35.31 -3.69
C PRO A 246 5.63 -34.30 -2.86
N ASP A 247 4.30 -34.39 -2.97
CA ASP A 247 3.39 -33.59 -2.17
C ASP A 247 3.34 -34.08 -0.73
N ARG A 248 3.16 -33.16 0.20
CA ARG A 248 3.01 -33.47 1.61
C ARG A 248 1.87 -32.67 2.21
N TRP A 249 1.02 -33.34 3.00
CA TRP A 249 0.06 -32.67 3.86
C TRP A 249 0.76 -32.16 5.12
N ASP A 250 0.77 -30.85 5.34
CA ASP A 250 1.34 -30.23 6.53
C ASP A 250 0.48 -29.06 7.03
N TYR A 251 0.78 -28.57 8.22
CA TYR A 251 0.15 -27.39 8.80
C TYR A 251 0.72 -26.11 8.17
N PRO A 252 -0.10 -25.06 7.99
CA PRO A 252 0.33 -23.77 7.44
C PRO A 252 1.49 -23.18 8.25
N LYS A 253 2.71 -23.33 7.75
CA LYS A 253 3.91 -22.72 8.35
C LYS A 253 4.71 -21.85 7.40
N ASN A 254 4.47 -21.92 6.09
CA ASN A 254 5.04 -21.03 5.07
C ASN A 254 4.12 -21.09 3.84
N MET A 255 3.31 -20.06 3.62
CA MET A 255 2.35 -20.02 2.51
C MET A 255 3.09 -19.75 1.19
N VAL A 256 2.71 -20.46 0.12
CA VAL A 256 3.04 -20.02 -1.24
C VAL A 256 2.08 -18.86 -1.56
N PRO A 257 2.56 -17.62 -1.78
CA PRO A 257 1.72 -16.41 -1.78
C PRO A 257 0.61 -16.35 -2.84
N ASP A 258 0.56 -17.30 -3.77
CA ASP A 258 -0.28 -17.25 -4.96
C ASP A 258 -0.87 -18.63 -5.33
N THR A 259 -1.36 -19.36 -4.31
CA THR A 259 -2.00 -20.67 -4.47
C THR A 259 -3.38 -20.72 -3.82
N ASN A 260 -4.32 -21.37 -4.49
CA ASN A 260 -5.62 -21.67 -3.91
C ASN A 260 -5.44 -22.80 -2.87
N ILE A 261 -5.88 -22.57 -1.63
CA ILE A 261 -5.60 -23.47 -0.50
C ILE A 261 -6.68 -24.54 -0.44
N GLU A 262 -6.32 -25.79 -0.75
CA GLU A 262 -7.15 -26.95 -0.47
C GLU A 262 -6.77 -27.56 0.89
N LEU A 263 -7.74 -27.66 1.80
CA LEU A 263 -7.58 -28.29 3.10
C LEU A 263 -8.17 -29.70 3.08
N ASN A 264 -7.45 -30.66 3.68
CA ASN A 264 -8.03 -31.96 3.96
C ASN A 264 -8.94 -31.92 5.20
N LYS A 265 -9.56 -33.06 5.51
CA LYS A 265 -10.47 -33.24 6.64
C LYS A 265 -9.82 -32.98 8.01
N ASP A 266 -8.48 -33.01 8.08
CA ASP A 266 -7.68 -32.78 9.28
C ASP A 266 -7.12 -31.35 9.37
N GLY A 267 -7.55 -30.44 8.48
CA GLY A 267 -7.10 -29.05 8.43
C GLY A 267 -5.66 -28.85 7.92
N LYS A 268 -5.07 -29.86 7.28
CA LYS A 268 -3.74 -29.76 6.65
C LYS A 268 -3.88 -29.26 5.22
N MET A 269 -2.91 -28.45 4.78
CA MET A 269 -2.80 -28.03 3.38
C MET A 269 -1.86 -28.96 2.61
N LEU A 270 -2.13 -29.12 1.32
CA LEU A 270 -1.23 -29.81 0.42
C LEU A 270 -0.04 -28.89 0.10
N LEU A 271 1.11 -29.13 0.72
CA LEU A 271 2.37 -28.48 0.36
C LEU A 271 3.01 -29.20 -0.82
N HIS A 272 3.26 -28.43 -1.88
CA HIS A 272 4.10 -28.87 -2.98
C HIS A 272 5.56 -28.59 -2.64
N THR A 273 6.43 -29.59 -2.79
CA THR A 273 7.89 -29.36 -2.74
C THR A 273 8.27 -28.62 -4.03
N VAL A 274 8.54 -27.32 -3.94
CA VAL A 274 8.80 -26.45 -5.09
C VAL A 274 10.10 -25.68 -4.96
N SER A 275 10.82 -25.51 -6.07
CA SER A 275 11.84 -24.47 -6.21
C SER A 275 11.20 -23.19 -6.74
N THR A 276 11.70 -22.03 -6.31
CA THR A 276 11.24 -20.72 -6.77
C THR A 276 12.31 -20.02 -7.57
N THR A 277 11.96 -19.56 -8.77
CA THR A 277 12.83 -18.69 -9.58
C THR A 277 12.14 -17.34 -9.79
N LYS A 278 12.61 -16.33 -9.07
CA LYS A 278 12.15 -14.95 -9.22
C LYS A 278 12.81 -14.28 -10.42
N SER A 279 12.05 -13.43 -11.10
CA SER A 279 12.50 -12.67 -12.25
C SER A 279 12.04 -11.22 -12.14
N ASP A 280 12.98 -10.31 -12.42
CA ASP A 280 12.67 -8.88 -12.56
C ASP A 280 11.79 -8.60 -13.79
N LYS A 281 11.73 -9.54 -14.74
CA LYS A 281 10.83 -9.49 -15.89
C LYS A 281 9.63 -10.38 -15.68
N CYS A 282 8.45 -9.83 -15.97
CA CYS A 282 7.20 -10.57 -15.96
C CYS A 282 7.22 -11.66 -17.02
N PHE A 283 6.88 -12.89 -16.63
CA PHE A 283 6.77 -14.04 -17.54
C PHE A 283 5.58 -13.94 -18.48
N GLY A 284 4.55 -13.18 -18.12
CA GLY A 284 3.37 -12.97 -18.96
C GLY A 284 3.58 -11.98 -20.10
N CYS A 285 4.30 -10.88 -19.86
CA CYS A 285 4.44 -9.81 -20.85
C CYS A 285 5.89 -9.43 -21.21
N GLY A 286 6.88 -9.91 -20.46
CA GLY A 286 8.30 -9.59 -20.66
C GLY A 286 8.77 -8.25 -20.10
N HIS A 287 7.88 -7.39 -19.60
CA HIS A 287 8.23 -6.08 -19.03
C HIS A 287 8.70 -6.19 -17.57
N SER A 288 9.41 -5.17 -17.10
CA SER A 288 9.89 -5.09 -15.71
C SER A 288 8.71 -5.15 -14.73
N PHE A 289 8.86 -5.88 -13.62
CA PHE A 289 7.88 -5.91 -12.53
C PHE A 289 7.57 -4.49 -12.00
N GLN A 290 8.50 -3.54 -12.14
CA GLN A 290 8.33 -2.13 -11.78
C GLN A 290 7.16 -1.44 -12.51
N THR A 291 6.75 -1.98 -13.65
CA THR A 291 5.62 -1.45 -14.45
C THR A 291 4.30 -2.17 -14.17
N HIS A 292 4.28 -3.11 -13.22
CA HIS A 292 3.12 -3.94 -12.90
C HIS A 292 2.38 -3.44 -11.66
N LEU A 293 1.10 -3.75 -11.62
CA LEU A 293 0.17 -3.41 -10.54
C LEU A 293 -0.77 -4.60 -10.29
N HIS A 294 -1.07 -4.85 -9.02
CA HIS A 294 -2.08 -5.81 -8.57
C HIS A 294 -3.38 -5.05 -8.31
N ILE A 295 -4.39 -5.24 -9.16
CA ILE A 295 -5.64 -4.48 -9.13
C ILE A 295 -6.81 -5.33 -8.65
N ASN A 296 -7.70 -4.72 -7.88
CA ASN A 296 -8.89 -5.36 -7.30
C ASN A 296 -10.21 -4.64 -7.65
N PHE A 297 -10.15 -3.57 -8.43
CA PHE A 297 -11.31 -2.91 -9.01
C PHE A 297 -10.93 -2.36 -10.38
N GLU A 298 -11.95 -2.10 -11.20
CA GLU A 298 -11.81 -1.45 -12.49
C GLU A 298 -12.74 -0.23 -12.52
N THR A 299 -12.23 0.89 -13.02
CA THR A 299 -13.05 2.08 -13.19
C THR A 299 -13.78 1.98 -14.53
N LYS A 300 -15.08 2.19 -14.56
CA LYS A 300 -15.86 2.34 -15.79
C LYS A 300 -16.40 3.75 -15.89
N ILE A 301 -16.31 4.33 -17.08
CA ILE A 301 -16.88 5.65 -17.37
C ILE A 301 -18.32 5.42 -17.81
N VAL A 302 -19.30 5.83 -16.99
CA VAL A 302 -20.72 5.73 -17.27
C VAL A 302 -21.24 7.10 -17.70
N LYS A 303 -21.62 7.22 -18.96
CA LYS A 303 -22.34 8.40 -19.44
C LYS A 303 -23.78 8.30 -18.97
N LYS A 304 -24.21 9.19 -18.08
CA LYS A 304 -25.63 9.50 -17.92
C LYS A 304 -25.94 10.73 -18.77
N GLN A 305 -26.83 10.54 -19.74
CA GLN A 305 -27.54 11.66 -20.32
C GLN A 305 -28.78 11.88 -19.47
N VAL A 306 -28.85 13.00 -18.74
CA VAL A 306 -30.09 13.39 -18.07
C VAL A 306 -30.93 14.12 -19.11
N ARG A 307 -31.91 13.41 -19.66
CA ARG A 307 -32.98 14.00 -20.49
C ARG A 307 -34.01 14.60 -19.55
N ASP A 308 -33.97 15.91 -19.35
CA ASP A 308 -35.09 16.62 -18.73
C ASP A 308 -36.18 16.82 -19.78
N GLU A 309 -37.05 15.82 -19.96
CA GLU A 309 -38.18 15.88 -20.90
C GLU A 309 -39.11 17.06 -20.63
N SER A 310 -39.13 17.60 -19.40
CA SER A 310 -40.06 18.65 -18.98
C SER A 310 -39.66 20.07 -19.44
N LYS A 311 -38.42 20.26 -19.92
CA LYS A 311 -37.89 21.58 -20.32
C LYS A 311 -37.82 21.83 -21.83
N TYR A 312 -38.06 20.82 -22.66
CA TYR A 312 -38.12 20.99 -24.12
C TYR A 312 -39.52 21.44 -24.56
N LYS A 313 -39.93 22.65 -24.17
CA LYS A 313 -40.83 23.41 -25.03
C LYS A 313 -40.05 23.73 -26.31
N ARG A 314 -40.68 23.64 -27.48
CA ARG A 314 -40.08 24.11 -28.75
C ARG A 314 -39.51 25.51 -28.49
N ILE A 315 -38.19 25.65 -28.45
CA ILE A 315 -37.54 26.96 -28.45
C ILE A 315 -37.89 27.56 -29.81
N THR A 316 -38.77 28.55 -29.83
CA THR A 316 -39.28 29.14 -31.08
C THR A 316 -38.67 30.50 -31.35
N THR A 317 -37.99 31.09 -30.37
CA THR A 317 -37.43 32.43 -30.44
C THR A 317 -35.95 32.48 -30.07
N VAL A 318 -35.22 33.41 -30.69
CA VAL A 318 -33.79 33.66 -30.41
C VAL A 318 -33.55 34.03 -28.94
N LYS A 319 -34.49 34.74 -28.30
CA LYS A 319 -34.40 35.15 -26.88
C LYS A 319 -34.54 33.99 -25.90
N GLU A 320 -35.43 33.04 -26.17
CA GLU A 320 -35.56 31.80 -25.39
C GLU A 320 -34.31 30.92 -25.54
N MET A 321 -33.69 30.93 -26.72
CA MET A 321 -32.43 30.23 -26.99
C MET A 321 -31.26 30.82 -26.18
N THR A 322 -31.11 32.15 -26.16
CA THR A 322 -30.03 32.81 -25.39
C THR A 322 -30.18 32.55 -23.89
N LEU A 323 -31.41 32.62 -23.37
CA LEU A 323 -31.67 32.29 -21.96
C LEU A 323 -31.36 30.83 -21.61
N ALA A 324 -31.67 29.89 -22.52
CA ALA A 324 -31.33 28.48 -22.35
C ALA A 324 -29.82 28.22 -22.44
N GLN A 325 -29.11 28.92 -23.32
CA GLN A 325 -27.64 28.90 -23.41
C GLN A 325 -27.01 29.37 -22.11
N ASP A 326 -27.45 30.52 -21.59
CA ASP A 326 -26.93 31.09 -20.35
C ASP A 326 -27.19 30.17 -19.14
N GLU A 327 -28.39 29.58 -19.03
CA GLU A 327 -28.69 28.60 -17.97
C GLU A 327 -27.78 27.38 -18.05
N GLN A 328 -27.49 26.90 -19.27
CA GLN A 328 -26.65 25.74 -19.49
C GLN A 328 -25.16 26.03 -19.22
N ILE A 329 -24.65 27.17 -19.66
CA ILE A 329 -23.29 27.62 -19.35
C ILE A 329 -23.12 27.73 -17.84
N LYS A 330 -24.09 28.34 -17.14
CA LYS A 330 -24.05 28.48 -15.68
C LYS A 330 -24.02 27.13 -14.96
N LYS A 331 -24.75 26.13 -15.44
CA LYS A 331 -24.68 24.76 -14.90
C LYS A 331 -23.31 24.11 -15.11
N LEU A 332 -22.71 24.30 -16.29
CA LEU A 332 -21.38 23.78 -16.60
C LEU A 332 -20.31 24.45 -15.72
N GLU A 333 -20.39 25.77 -15.50
CA GLU A 333 -19.49 26.51 -14.60
C GLU A 333 -19.57 26.02 -13.16
N ILE A 334 -20.78 25.83 -12.64
CA ILE A 334 -20.99 25.27 -11.29
C ILE A 334 -20.38 23.87 -11.20
N THR A 335 -20.58 23.03 -12.22
CA THR A 335 -20.04 21.67 -12.24
C THR A 335 -18.51 21.67 -12.27
N ILE A 336 -17.90 22.53 -13.10
CA ILE A 336 -16.43 22.70 -13.15
C ILE A 336 -15.89 23.12 -11.79
N GLU A 337 -16.53 24.09 -11.13
CA GLU A 337 -16.11 24.59 -9.83
C GLU A 337 -16.22 23.51 -8.75
N GLU A 338 -17.32 22.77 -8.71
CA GLU A 338 -17.52 21.68 -7.75
C GLU A 338 -16.50 20.55 -7.95
N LEU A 339 -16.27 20.10 -9.18
CA LEU A 339 -15.28 19.08 -9.49
C LEU A 339 -13.86 19.54 -9.12
N SER A 340 -13.51 20.79 -9.44
CA SER A 340 -12.21 21.37 -9.08
C SER A 340 -12.01 21.44 -7.56
N LYS A 341 -13.07 21.77 -6.81
CA LYS A 341 -13.06 21.74 -5.34
C LYS A 341 -12.84 20.32 -4.80
N GLU A 342 -13.51 19.31 -5.36
CA GLU A 342 -13.27 17.91 -4.94
C GLU A 342 -11.83 17.47 -5.22
N ASN A 343 -11.29 17.82 -6.38
CA ASN A 343 -9.91 17.48 -6.72
C ASN A 343 -8.90 18.11 -5.74
N HIS A 344 -9.14 19.36 -5.34
CA HIS A 344 -8.33 20.03 -4.32
C HIS A 344 -8.43 19.32 -2.96
N ILE A 345 -9.64 18.91 -2.54
CA ILE A 345 -9.84 18.15 -1.30
C ILE A 345 -9.09 16.82 -1.34
N ILE A 346 -9.17 16.08 -2.46
CA ILE A 346 -8.47 14.80 -2.66
C ILE A 346 -6.96 15.00 -2.58
N THR A 347 -6.43 15.99 -3.31
CA THR A 347 -4.99 16.29 -3.36
C THR A 347 -4.45 16.63 -1.96
N LYS A 348 -5.18 17.50 -1.24
CA LYS A 348 -4.82 17.91 0.12
C LYS A 348 -4.90 16.75 1.12
N ALA A 349 -5.89 15.86 0.98
CA ALA A 349 -6.00 14.65 1.80
C ALA A 349 -4.79 13.73 1.60
N MET A 350 -4.38 13.49 0.35
CA MET A 350 -3.19 12.70 0.04
C MET A 350 -1.91 13.35 0.59
N ALA A 351 -1.78 14.67 0.49
CA ALA A 351 -0.61 15.38 1.02
C ALA A 351 -0.53 15.27 2.55
N LYS A 352 -1.68 15.36 3.24
CA LYS A 352 -1.77 15.13 4.70
C LYS A 352 -1.36 13.71 5.08
N PHE A 353 -1.85 12.69 4.36
CA PHE A 353 -1.46 11.32 4.65
C PHE A 353 0.04 11.10 4.41
N ALA A 354 0.58 11.59 3.28
CA ALA A 354 2.00 11.43 2.96
C ALA A 354 2.88 12.13 3.99
N SER A 355 2.52 13.35 4.40
CA SER A 355 3.20 14.06 5.48
C SER A 355 3.09 13.31 6.80
N PHE A 356 1.92 12.78 7.17
CA PHE A 356 1.76 11.98 8.39
C PHE A 356 2.70 10.76 8.42
N ILE A 357 2.75 9.96 7.34
CA ILE A 357 3.63 8.78 7.27
C ILE A 357 5.09 9.20 7.34
N LYS A 358 5.50 10.14 6.49
CA LYS A 358 6.88 10.65 6.43
C LYS A 358 7.36 11.16 7.80
N ASN A 359 6.46 11.71 8.60
CA ASN A 359 6.76 12.31 9.90
C ASN A 359 6.76 11.36 11.09
N ASN A 360 6.09 10.20 10.96
CA ASN A 360 5.88 9.27 12.06
C ASN A 360 6.53 7.90 11.82
N ALA A 361 6.88 7.57 10.58
CA ALA A 361 7.60 6.34 10.27
C ALA A 361 9.02 6.35 10.86
N LEU A 362 9.48 5.19 11.31
CA LEU A 362 10.86 5.00 11.77
C LEU A 362 11.87 5.05 10.62
N THR A 363 11.47 4.58 9.43
CA THR A 363 12.30 4.56 8.22
C THR A 363 11.77 5.54 7.17
N PRO A 364 12.63 5.99 6.24
CA PRO A 364 12.20 6.74 5.06
C PRO A 364 11.05 6.05 4.32
N SER A 365 10.10 6.84 3.81
CA SER A 365 8.92 6.34 3.10
C SER A 365 8.83 6.91 1.69
N ASN A 366 8.63 6.02 0.71
CA ASN A 366 8.35 6.42 -0.66
C ASN A 366 6.95 7.02 -0.78
N ASP A 367 6.82 8.02 -1.65
CA ASP A 367 5.55 8.69 -1.92
C ASP A 367 4.81 7.98 -3.06
N VAL A 368 4.02 6.98 -2.69
CA VAL A 368 3.27 6.13 -3.64
C VAL A 368 2.34 6.96 -4.52
N PHE A 369 1.75 8.04 -3.99
CA PHE A 369 0.82 8.88 -4.74
C PHE A 369 1.54 9.71 -5.79
N GLU A 370 2.66 10.33 -5.42
CA GLU A 370 3.51 11.07 -6.36
C GLU A 370 4.00 10.17 -7.50
N ASP A 371 4.48 8.97 -7.17
CA ASP A 371 4.96 7.99 -8.15
C ASP A 371 3.87 7.58 -9.14
N TYR A 372 2.65 7.35 -8.66
CA TYR A 372 1.53 6.96 -9.50
C TYR A 372 1.04 8.09 -10.41
N VAL A 373 0.95 9.32 -9.90
CA VAL A 373 0.58 10.49 -10.72
C VAL A 373 1.63 10.74 -11.82
N LYS A 374 2.92 10.66 -11.49
CA LYS A 374 4.01 10.75 -12.47
C LYS A 374 3.92 9.66 -13.54
N PHE A 375 3.55 8.45 -13.16
CA PHE A 375 3.31 7.36 -14.09
C PHE A 375 2.16 7.66 -15.07
N ILE A 376 1.02 8.19 -14.58
CA ILE A 376 -0.10 8.58 -15.46
C ILE A 376 0.35 9.65 -16.46
N ILE A 377 1.02 10.71 -15.99
CA ILE A 377 1.52 11.80 -16.84
C ILE A 377 2.40 11.23 -17.96
N LYS A 378 3.37 10.39 -17.60
CA LYS A 378 4.30 9.77 -18.56
C LYS A 378 3.58 8.90 -19.60
N ASN A 379 2.51 8.21 -19.21
CA ASN A 379 1.72 7.41 -20.13
C ASN A 379 0.92 8.29 -21.11
N GLU A 380 0.34 9.40 -20.64
CA GLU A 380 -0.36 10.36 -21.49
C GLU A 380 0.59 11.06 -22.48
N GLU A 381 1.79 11.45 -22.04
CA GLU A 381 2.81 12.04 -22.93
C GLU A 381 3.16 11.12 -24.10
N GLN A 382 3.25 9.81 -23.85
CA GLN A 382 3.57 8.81 -24.87
C GLN A 382 2.36 8.47 -25.77
N ALA A 383 1.14 8.79 -25.32
CA ALA A 383 -0.11 8.59 -26.03
C ALA A 383 -0.39 9.63 -27.11
N GLY A 384 0.18 10.83 -26.97
CA GLY A 384 -0.14 12.06 -27.70
C GLY A 384 0.03 12.06 -29.22
N ASN A 385 0.18 10.91 -29.88
CA ASN A 385 0.29 10.78 -31.33
C ASN A 385 -1.06 10.71 -32.08
N PHE A 386 -2.22 10.75 -31.40
CA PHE A 386 -3.53 10.54 -32.06
C PHE A 386 -4.52 11.73 -32.06
N ASP A 387 -4.38 12.74 -31.18
CA ASP A 387 -5.07 14.04 -31.24
C ASP A 387 -4.40 14.98 -30.21
N GLY A 388 -3.53 15.87 -30.68
CA GLY A 388 -2.62 16.65 -29.83
C GLY A 388 -3.28 17.71 -28.94
N SER A 389 -4.60 17.90 -28.99
CA SER A 389 -5.29 18.97 -28.24
C SER A 389 -5.85 18.53 -26.88
N SER A 390 -6.47 17.35 -26.79
CA SER A 390 -7.12 16.84 -25.56
C SER A 390 -6.11 16.27 -24.55
N SER A 391 -5.14 15.49 -25.03
CA SER A 391 -4.10 14.88 -24.19
C SER A 391 -3.21 15.95 -23.53
N ARG A 392 -2.88 17.02 -24.25
CA ARG A 392 -2.04 18.11 -23.72
C ARG A 392 -2.69 18.84 -22.54
N VAL A 393 -3.98 19.15 -22.63
CA VAL A 393 -4.71 19.81 -21.53
C VAL A 393 -4.82 18.89 -20.30
N THR A 394 -4.97 17.58 -20.51
CA THR A 394 -5.00 16.59 -19.43
C THR A 394 -3.65 16.51 -18.71
N ILE A 395 -2.54 16.48 -19.47
CA ILE A 395 -1.18 16.53 -18.93
C ILE A 395 -0.95 17.81 -18.13
N ASP A 396 -1.37 18.97 -18.65
CA ASP A 396 -1.23 20.26 -17.97
C ASP A 396 -1.98 20.27 -16.62
N LYS A 397 -3.20 19.73 -16.58
CA LYS A 397 -4.00 19.62 -15.34
C LYS A 397 -3.41 18.65 -14.32
N LEU A 398 -2.97 17.47 -14.76
CA LEU A 398 -2.29 16.50 -13.88
C LEU A 398 -0.97 17.07 -13.33
N THR A 399 -0.23 17.80 -14.16
CA THR A 399 1.00 18.50 -13.75
C THR A 399 0.69 19.60 -12.74
N GLN A 400 -0.39 20.37 -12.94
CA GLN A 400 -0.83 21.38 -11.98
C GLN A 400 -1.24 20.75 -10.65
N MET A 401 -1.97 19.63 -10.67
CA MET A 401 -2.32 18.89 -9.47
C MET A 401 -1.07 18.40 -8.72
N LEU A 402 -0.08 17.85 -9.45
CA LEU A 402 1.17 17.39 -8.86
C LEU A 402 1.93 18.54 -8.19
N LYS A 403 1.99 19.71 -8.84
CA LYS A 403 2.57 20.93 -8.25
C LYS A 403 1.82 21.37 -6.98
N GLN A 404 0.49 21.32 -6.99
CA GLN A 404 -0.31 21.65 -5.81
C GLN A 404 -0.05 20.65 -4.67
N TYR A 405 0.05 19.36 -4.99
CA TYR A 405 0.39 18.32 -4.04
C TYR A 405 1.76 18.56 -3.38
N GLU A 406 2.78 18.85 -4.18
CA GLU A 406 4.13 19.19 -3.69
C GLU A 406 4.12 20.44 -2.80
N TYR A 407 3.39 21.48 -3.22
CA TYR A 407 3.24 22.71 -2.46
C TYR A 407 2.54 22.47 -1.11
N ASP A 408 1.45 21.69 -1.09
CA ASP A 408 0.73 21.32 0.12
C ASP A 408 1.64 20.54 1.08
N LYS A 409 2.47 19.61 0.59
CA LYS A 409 3.47 18.91 1.42
C LYS A 409 4.48 19.86 2.05
N VAL A 410 4.99 20.84 1.29
CA VAL A 410 5.94 21.85 1.81
C VAL A 410 5.30 22.70 2.90
N ILE A 411 4.04 23.13 2.71
CA ILE A 411 3.30 23.87 3.72
C ILE A 411 3.12 23.02 4.99
N LEU A 412 2.67 21.78 4.85
CA LEU A 412 2.45 20.89 5.99
C LEU A 412 3.75 20.65 6.77
N ASP A 413 4.86 20.46 6.07
CA ASP A 413 6.18 20.30 6.68
C ASP A 413 6.67 21.60 7.36
N ALA A 414 6.30 22.78 6.84
CA ALA A 414 6.63 24.08 7.44
C ALA A 414 5.77 24.42 8.67
N MET A 415 4.46 24.16 8.62
CA MET A 415 3.51 24.41 9.72
C MET A 415 3.88 23.65 11.01
N LYS A 416 4.52 22.50 10.86
CA LYS A 416 5.03 21.69 11.98
C LYS A 416 6.20 22.35 12.73
N LYS A 417 6.95 23.27 12.11
CA LYS A 417 8.08 23.97 12.76
C LYS A 417 7.62 25.06 13.73
N SER A 418 6.36 25.50 13.65
CA SER A 418 5.85 26.68 14.38
C SER A 418 5.00 26.38 15.63
N ASP A 419 4.33 25.24 15.75
CA ASP A 419 3.64 24.80 16.97
C ASP A 419 3.23 23.32 16.86
N HIS A 420 2.78 22.69 17.95
CA HIS A 420 2.40 21.28 18.19
C HIS A 420 1.41 20.58 17.21
N GLY A 421 1.45 20.86 15.91
CA GLY A 421 0.66 20.20 14.87
C GLY A 421 1.25 18.86 14.45
N SER A 422 1.30 17.90 15.37
CA SER A 422 1.33 16.49 14.97
C SER A 422 -0.03 16.19 14.35
N ILE A 423 -0.09 15.83 13.07
CA ILE A 423 -1.31 15.30 12.47
C ILE A 423 -1.70 14.09 13.35
N TRP A 424 -2.81 14.20 14.06
CA TRP A 424 -3.25 13.17 15.02
C TRP A 424 -3.97 12.04 14.27
N VAL A 425 -4.15 10.91 14.95
CA VAL A 425 -4.86 9.73 14.40
C VAL A 425 -6.29 10.10 14.02
N GLU A 426 -6.89 10.97 14.82
CA GLU A 426 -8.20 11.56 14.68
C GLU A 426 -8.35 12.33 13.34
N ASP A 427 -7.26 12.91 12.83
CA ASP A 427 -7.26 13.61 11.54
C ASP A 427 -7.39 12.63 10.37
N ILE A 428 -6.84 11.42 10.47
CA ILE A 428 -6.90 10.42 9.39
C ILE A 428 -8.34 9.96 9.18
N GLU A 429 -9.04 9.60 10.27
CA GLU A 429 -10.45 9.22 10.19
C GLU A 429 -11.32 10.37 9.69
N GLN A 430 -11.03 11.61 10.11
CA GLN A 430 -11.76 12.78 9.65
C GLN A 430 -11.53 13.03 8.16
N ILE A 431 -10.30 12.87 7.66
CA ILE A 431 -9.98 12.96 6.24
C ILE A 431 -10.75 11.89 5.46
N ILE A 432 -10.78 10.64 5.94
CA ILE A 432 -11.54 9.56 5.29
C ILE A 432 -13.03 9.89 5.25
N LYS A 433 -13.60 10.39 6.36
CA LYS A 433 -15.00 10.84 6.42
C LYS A 433 -15.27 11.97 5.41
N GLN A 434 -14.36 12.94 5.30
CA GLN A 434 -14.46 14.03 4.33
C GLN A 434 -14.44 13.51 2.89
N LEU A 435 -13.53 12.59 2.57
CA LEU A 435 -13.43 11.97 1.24
C LEU A 435 -14.69 11.16 0.90
N CYS A 436 -15.24 10.40 1.85
CA CYS A 436 -16.49 9.66 1.66
C CYS A 436 -17.72 10.57 1.51
N GLY A 437 -17.64 11.82 2.01
CA GLY A 437 -18.69 12.82 1.96
C GLY A 437 -18.70 13.69 0.71
N LEU A 438 -17.77 13.48 -0.22
CA LEU A 438 -17.72 14.22 -1.49
C LEU A 438 -18.99 14.00 -2.32
N LYS A 439 -19.49 15.08 -2.94
CA LYS A 439 -20.77 15.12 -3.66
C LYS A 439 -20.77 14.19 -4.88
N TRP A 440 -19.70 14.22 -5.66
CA TRP A 440 -19.56 13.47 -6.90
C TRP A 440 -18.85 12.13 -6.65
N ASN A 441 -17.69 12.17 -5.97
CA ASN A 441 -16.82 10.98 -5.88
C ASN A 441 -16.92 10.21 -4.55
N GLY A 442 -17.64 10.73 -3.54
CA GLY A 442 -17.65 10.16 -2.19
C GLY A 442 -18.24 8.76 -2.12
N LYS A 443 -19.28 8.47 -2.92
CA LYS A 443 -19.89 7.13 -3.00
C LYS A 443 -18.91 6.08 -3.54
N ALA A 444 -18.14 6.44 -4.58
CA ALA A 444 -17.14 5.55 -5.17
C ALA A 444 -16.04 5.25 -4.15
N ILE A 445 -15.51 6.27 -3.47
CA ILE A 445 -14.51 6.15 -2.41
C ILE A 445 -15.03 5.25 -1.28
N LYS A 446 -16.27 5.43 -0.84
CA LYS A 446 -16.89 4.62 0.22
C LYS A 446 -17.03 3.15 -0.16
N LYS A 447 -17.43 2.87 -1.40
CA LYS A 447 -17.54 1.49 -1.92
C LYS A 447 -16.17 0.79 -1.95
N LEU A 448 -15.15 1.50 -2.41
CA LEU A 448 -13.76 1.01 -2.45
C LEU A 448 -13.23 0.68 -1.05
N LEU A 449 -13.47 1.56 -0.08
CA LEU A 449 -13.08 1.32 1.31
C LEU A 449 -13.85 0.15 1.94
N ALA A 450 -15.14 -0.01 1.63
CA ALA A 450 -15.96 -1.10 2.18
C ALA A 450 -15.53 -2.49 1.67
N SER A 451 -15.23 -2.62 0.37
CA SER A 451 -14.71 -3.88 -0.20
C SER A 451 -13.38 -4.34 0.44
N GLN A 452 -12.60 -3.40 0.97
CA GLN A 452 -11.30 -3.66 1.60
C GLN A 452 -11.42 -4.13 3.05
N ILE A 453 -12.40 -3.63 3.81
CA ILE A 453 -12.68 -4.12 5.16
C ILE A 453 -13.09 -5.60 5.08
N GLN A 454 -13.92 -5.95 4.09
CA GLN A 454 -14.34 -7.34 3.86
C GLN A 454 -13.18 -8.27 3.48
N SER A 455 -12.18 -7.82 2.70
CA SER A 455 -11.01 -8.65 2.37
C SER A 455 -10.07 -8.85 3.56
N LYS A 456 -9.98 -7.86 4.46
CA LYS A 456 -9.23 -7.99 5.73
C LYS A 456 -9.92 -8.92 6.72
N ASP A 457 -11.23 -8.85 6.87
CA ASP A 457 -11.96 -9.76 7.76
C ASP A 457 -11.82 -11.22 7.30
N GLN A 458 -11.74 -11.46 6.00
CA GLN A 458 -11.47 -12.78 5.44
C GLN A 458 -10.03 -13.27 5.70
N SER A 459 -9.02 -12.40 5.63
CA SER A 459 -7.63 -12.78 5.93
C SER A 459 -7.37 -12.94 7.43
N HIS A 460 -8.05 -12.16 8.28
CA HIS A 460 -8.05 -12.33 9.73
C HIS A 460 -8.78 -13.62 10.17
N ALA A 461 -9.94 -13.94 9.58
CA ALA A 461 -10.63 -15.20 9.85
C ALA A 461 -9.81 -16.43 9.44
N GLN A 462 -9.07 -16.35 8.32
CA GLN A 462 -8.12 -17.39 7.91
C GLN A 462 -6.95 -17.53 8.89
N ASN A 463 -6.44 -16.43 9.47
CA ASN A 463 -5.38 -16.47 10.49
C ASN A 463 -5.88 -16.95 11.87
N GLU A 464 -7.12 -16.65 12.27
CA GLU A 464 -7.70 -17.16 13.53
C GLU A 464 -8.05 -18.65 13.48
N LEU A 465 -8.42 -19.18 12.31
CA LEU A 465 -8.53 -20.63 12.07
C LEU A 465 -7.18 -21.33 12.25
N VAL A 466 -6.05 -20.68 11.90
CA VAL A 466 -4.69 -21.22 12.11
C VAL A 466 -4.29 -21.26 13.58
N ILE A 467 -4.78 -20.33 14.41
CA ILE A 467 -4.48 -20.28 15.85
C ILE A 467 -5.36 -21.26 16.64
N SER A 468 -6.62 -21.45 16.25
CA SER A 468 -7.58 -22.32 16.94
C SER A 468 -7.43 -23.82 16.63
N CYS A 469 -6.76 -24.19 15.53
CA CYS A 469 -6.51 -25.60 15.17
C CYS A 469 -5.24 -26.20 15.82
N GLY A 470 -4.61 -25.50 16.76
CA GLY A 470 -3.45 -25.99 17.51
C GLY A 470 -3.79 -27.09 18.51
N HIS A 471 -3.97 -28.32 18.04
CA HIS A 471 -3.96 -29.50 18.92
C HIS A 471 -2.58 -29.64 19.64
N PRO A 472 -2.52 -30.24 20.85
CA PRO A 472 -1.46 -30.07 21.85
C PRO A 472 -0.10 -30.72 21.52
N THR A 473 0.17 -31.05 20.25
CA THR A 473 1.39 -31.76 19.84
C THR A 473 2.44 -30.89 19.14
N THR A 474 2.16 -29.60 18.91
CA THR A 474 3.16 -28.66 18.35
C THR A 474 4.14 -28.14 19.41
N SER A 475 5.33 -27.71 18.99
CA SER A 475 6.39 -27.14 19.85
C SER A 475 5.91 -25.96 20.72
N VAL A 476 4.91 -25.21 20.25
CA VAL A 476 4.25 -24.13 20.98
C VAL A 476 3.33 -24.68 22.10
N GLY A 477 2.61 -25.78 21.83
CA GLY A 477 1.85 -26.50 22.86
C GLY A 477 2.74 -27.12 23.94
N LYS A 478 3.95 -27.58 23.58
CA LYS A 478 4.96 -28.05 24.55
C LYS A 478 5.58 -26.91 25.36
N LEU A 479 5.78 -25.73 24.76
CA LEU A 479 6.26 -24.52 25.46
C LEU A 479 5.22 -23.98 26.45
N ASN A 480 3.93 -23.92 26.07
CA ASN A 480 2.86 -23.52 26.99
C ASN A 480 2.64 -24.53 28.11
N ALA A 481 2.73 -25.84 27.82
CA ALA A 481 2.68 -26.88 28.85
C ALA A 481 3.91 -26.89 29.78
N PHE A 482 5.06 -26.40 29.31
CA PHE A 482 6.27 -26.24 30.10
C PHE A 482 6.17 -25.02 31.05
N TRP A 483 5.68 -23.88 30.56
CA TRP A 483 5.48 -22.69 31.40
C TRP A 483 4.38 -22.86 32.46
N ASN A 484 3.26 -23.53 32.12
CA ASN A 484 2.20 -23.87 33.09
C ASN A 484 2.59 -24.95 34.12
N LYS A 485 3.80 -25.51 34.02
CA LYS A 485 4.35 -26.45 35.00
C LYS A 485 5.40 -25.81 35.92
N ILE A 486 5.88 -24.62 35.58
CA ILE A 486 6.96 -23.92 36.28
C ILE A 486 6.43 -22.72 37.08
N PHE A 487 5.33 -22.12 36.63
CA PHE A 487 4.50 -21.17 37.39
C PHE A 487 3.13 -21.79 37.63
#